data_AF-A0A1C6P5V2-F1
#
_entry.id   AF-A0A1C6P5V2-F1
#
_cell.length_a   1.000
_cell.length_b   1.000
_cell.length_c   1.000
_cell.angle_alpha   90.00
_cell.angle_beta   90.00
_cell.angle_gamma   90.00
#
_symmetry.space_group_name_H-M   'P 1'
#
loop_
_entity.id
_entity.type
_entity.pdbx_description
1 polymer ?
#
loop_
_entity_poly.entity_id
_entity_poly.type
_entity_poly.pdbx_seq_one_letter_code
_entity_poly.pdbx_strand_id
1 'polypeptide(L)'
;MRCVIARFPFDLTKGGVLESMKGIKPEPITGESVIIGRRQYPAKQVGQIITGQDRRDFSAGEVIRAMAKLGFTCVEAAAPAPAGAVDGSVSAEGYEGLR
;
A
#
# COMPACT_ATOMS: atom_id res chain seq x y z
N MET A 1 12.36 -2.68 -7.80
CA MET A 1 11.13 -2.09 -8.40
C MET A 1 10.87 -0.81 -7.67
N ARG A 2 10.78 0.31 -8.37
CA ARG A 2 10.58 1.61 -7.72
C ARG A 2 9.10 1.78 -7.36
N CYS A 3 8.79 1.82 -6.07
CA CYS A 3 7.44 2.02 -5.58
C CYS A 3 7.40 3.26 -4.67
N VAL A 4 6.37 4.08 -4.81
CA VAL A 4 6.20 5.29 -3.99
C VAL A 4 5.32 4.94 -2.80
N ILE A 5 5.80 5.21 -1.59
CA ILE A 5 5.07 5.05 -0.32
C ILE A 5 5.22 6.36 0.46
N ALA A 6 4.14 6.91 1.00
CA ALA A 6 4.13 8.20 1.68
C ALA A 6 4.73 9.35 0.83
N ARG A 7 4.52 9.31 -0.49
CA ARG A 7 5.10 10.25 -1.49
C ARG A 7 6.62 10.13 -1.71
N PHE A 8 7.31 9.17 -1.08
CA PHE A 8 8.74 8.94 -1.30
C PHE A 8 9.00 7.70 -2.16
N PRO A 9 9.93 7.75 -3.13
CA PRO A 9 10.28 6.60 -3.94
C PRO A 9 11.22 5.66 -3.17
N PHE A 10 10.82 4.40 -3.05
CA PHE A 10 11.64 3.31 -2.49
C PHE A 10 11.96 2.30 -3.59
N ASP A 11 13.17 1.75 -3.60
CA ASP A 11 13.44 0.55 -4.40
C ASP A 11 13.17 -0.69 -3.54
N LEU A 12 12.03 -1.31 -3.78
CA LEU A 12 11.64 -2.54 -3.10
C LEU A 12 11.87 -3.72 -4.04
N THR A 13 12.38 -4.80 -3.47
CA THR A 13 12.54 -6.09 -4.15
C THR A 13 11.85 -7.17 -3.33
N LYS A 14 11.37 -8.22 -4.01
CA LYS A 14 10.75 -9.36 -3.34
C LYS A 14 11.69 -10.01 -2.32
N GLY A 15 12.98 -10.11 -2.66
CA GLY A 15 14.02 -10.61 -1.75
C GLY A 15 14.19 -9.72 -0.52
N GLY A 16 14.34 -8.41 -0.70
CA GLY A 16 14.50 -7.46 0.41
C GLY A 16 13.32 -7.50 1.38
N VAL A 17 12.09 -7.58 0.88
CA VAL A 17 10.90 -7.71 1.74
C VAL A 17 10.94 -9.01 2.56
N LEU A 18 11.34 -10.14 1.95
CA LEU A 18 11.45 -11.42 2.67
C LEU A 18 12.54 -11.38 3.76
N GLU A 19 13.66 -10.72 3.50
CA GLU A 19 14.74 -10.57 4.47
C GLU A 19 14.33 -9.67 5.63
N SER A 20 13.74 -8.51 5.36
CA SER A 20 13.27 -7.58 6.40
C SER A 20 12.18 -8.18 7.28
N MET A 21 11.33 -9.06 6.73
CA MET A 21 10.26 -9.71 7.47
C MET A 21 10.70 -10.98 8.22
N LYS A 22 11.96 -11.41 8.06
CA LYS A 22 12.47 -12.63 8.71
C LYS A 22 12.53 -12.46 10.22
N GLY A 23 11.90 -13.38 10.96
CA GLY A 23 11.87 -13.33 12.42
C GLY A 23 10.85 -12.35 13.00
N ILE A 24 10.10 -11.64 12.16
CA ILE A 24 9.06 -10.71 12.61
C ILE A 24 7.81 -11.48 13.03
N LYS A 25 7.32 -11.19 14.24
CA LYS A 25 6.06 -11.72 14.74
C LYS A 25 4.89 -10.98 14.09
N PRO A 26 3.92 -11.67 13.50
CA PRO A 26 2.72 -11.02 12.97
C PRO A 26 1.89 -10.41 14.10
N GLU A 27 1.49 -9.16 13.92
CA GLU A 27 0.53 -8.47 14.77
C GLU A 27 -0.90 -8.92 14.44
N PRO A 28 -1.87 -8.72 15.35
CA PRO A 28 -3.28 -9.00 15.08
C PRO A 28 -3.75 -8.26 13.83
N ILE A 29 -4.32 -9.01 12.90
CA ILE A 29 -4.79 -8.48 11.62
C ILE A 29 -6.16 -7.84 11.86
N THR A 30 -6.21 -6.51 11.80
CA THR A 30 -7.44 -5.73 11.96
C THR A 30 -8.03 -5.25 10.63
N GLY A 31 -7.40 -5.60 9.50
CA GLY A 31 -7.79 -5.12 8.18
C GLY A 31 -6.91 -5.68 7.08
N GLU A 32 -6.49 -4.81 6.15
CA GLU A 32 -5.67 -5.19 5.00
C GLU A 32 -4.36 -5.87 5.43
N SER A 33 -4.01 -6.95 4.74
CA SER A 33 -2.88 -7.79 5.10
C SER A 33 -2.21 -8.42 3.88
N VAL A 34 -0.98 -8.87 4.07
CA VAL A 34 -0.12 -9.42 3.02
C VAL A 34 0.42 -10.76 3.51
N ILE A 35 0.37 -11.75 2.63
CA ILE A 35 0.93 -13.07 2.89
C ILE A 35 2.40 -13.04 2.48
N ILE A 36 3.27 -13.24 3.45
CA ILE A 36 4.72 -13.27 3.27
C ILE A 36 5.23 -14.63 3.74
N GLY A 37 5.67 -15.44 2.79
CA GLY A 37 6.01 -16.85 3.03
C GLY A 37 4.77 -17.66 3.42
N ARG A 38 4.70 -18.08 4.69
CA ARG A 38 3.59 -18.89 5.25
C ARG A 38 2.77 -18.14 6.30
N ARG A 39 3.01 -16.85 6.47
CA ARG A 39 2.39 -16.03 7.52
C ARG A 39 1.70 -14.82 6.90
N GLN A 40 0.64 -14.38 7.55
CA GLN A 40 -0.12 -13.20 7.16
C GLN A 40 0.26 -12.05 8.08
N TYR A 41 0.56 -10.90 7.50
CA TYR A 41 1.02 -9.71 8.21
C TYR A 41 0.12 -8.53 7.86
N PRO A 42 -0.26 -7.68 8.83
CA PRO A 42 -1.01 -6.48 8.53
C PRO A 42 -0.19 -5.54 7.64
N ALA A 43 -0.84 -4.94 6.64
CA ALA A 43 -0.17 -4.11 5.63
C ALA A 43 0.59 -2.94 6.28
N LYS A 44 0.03 -2.35 7.34
CA LYS A 44 0.69 -1.26 8.09
C LYS A 44 1.98 -1.70 8.78
N GLN A 45 2.03 -2.92 9.31
CA GLN A 45 3.25 -3.47 9.91
C GLN A 45 4.31 -3.71 8.84
N VAL A 46 3.94 -4.33 7.73
CA VAL A 46 4.86 -4.59 6.60
C VAL A 46 5.43 -3.27 6.09
N GLY A 47 4.58 -2.28 5.84
CA GLY A 47 4.98 -0.95 5.38
C GLY A 47 6.02 -0.31 6.31
N GLN A 48 5.75 -0.30 7.62
CA GLN A 48 6.66 0.28 8.61
C GLN A 48 8.03 -0.40 8.61
N ILE A 49 8.07 -1.73 8.48
CA ILE A 49 9.32 -2.49 8.54
C ILE A 49 10.16 -2.28 7.28
N ILE A 50 9.53 -2.26 6.10
CA ILE A 50 10.26 -2.13 4.83
C ILE A 50 10.65 -0.69 4.51
N THR A 51 9.88 0.31 4.95
CA THR A 51 10.18 1.74 4.70
C THR A 51 10.87 2.42 5.88
N GLY A 52 10.76 1.85 7.09
CA GLY A 52 11.21 2.50 8.33
C GLY A 52 10.34 3.68 8.76
N GLN A 53 9.22 3.96 8.07
CA GLN A 53 8.36 5.11 8.35
C GLN A 53 7.31 4.81 9.43
N ASP A 54 6.76 5.86 10.04
CA ASP A 54 5.64 5.73 10.97
C ASP A 54 4.36 5.30 10.23
N ARG A 55 3.53 4.46 10.85
CA ARG A 55 2.27 3.94 10.29
C ARG A 55 1.23 5.03 9.99
N ARG A 56 1.48 6.27 10.44
CA ARG A 56 0.67 7.47 10.19
C ARG A 56 1.04 8.18 8.89
N ASP A 57 2.23 7.96 8.35
CA ASP A 57 2.68 8.63 7.11
C ASP A 57 2.12 7.98 5.83
N PHE A 58 1.68 6.73 5.91
CA PHE A 58 1.14 5.99 4.75
C PHE A 58 -0.13 5.21 5.08
N SER A 59 -0.89 4.92 4.02
CA SER A 59 -2.10 4.10 4.09
C SER A 59 -1.81 2.62 3.83
N ALA A 60 -2.61 1.73 4.43
CA ALA A 60 -2.51 0.30 4.19
C ALA A 60 -2.66 -0.04 2.70
N GLY A 61 -3.59 0.62 2.00
CA GLY A 61 -3.80 0.44 0.56
C GLY A 61 -2.64 0.88 -0.33
N GLU A 62 -1.77 1.79 0.12
CA GLU A 62 -0.52 2.08 -0.60
C GLU A 62 0.45 0.90 -0.51
N VAL A 63 0.57 0.31 0.69
CA VAL A 63 1.42 -0.86 0.91
C VAL A 63 0.89 -2.07 0.15
N ILE A 64 -0.42 -2.32 0.17
CA ILE A 64 -1.05 -3.39 -0.59
C ILE A 64 -0.75 -3.26 -2.09
N ARG A 65 -0.92 -2.06 -2.66
CA ARG A 65 -0.61 -1.82 -4.08
C ARG A 65 0.87 -2.05 -4.40
N ALA A 66 1.77 -1.67 -3.50
CA ALA A 66 3.20 -1.94 -3.65
C ALA A 66 3.52 -3.44 -3.58
N MET A 67 2.93 -4.15 -2.62
CA MET A 67 3.16 -5.59 -2.43
C MET A 67 2.55 -6.43 -3.56
N ALA A 68 1.35 -6.08 -4.03
CA ALA A 68 0.71 -6.72 -5.18
C ALA A 68 1.57 -6.58 -6.45
N LYS A 69 2.13 -5.38 -6.67
CA LYS A 69 3.06 -5.10 -7.78
C LYS A 69 4.35 -5.91 -7.72
N LEU A 70 4.84 -6.23 -6.52
CA LEU A 70 5.99 -7.11 -6.30
C LEU A 70 5.65 -8.61 -6.43
N GLY A 71 4.37 -8.94 -6.62
CA GLY A 71 3.89 -10.33 -6.74
C GLY A 71 3.71 -11.03 -5.39
N PHE A 72 3.37 -10.30 -4.33
CA PHE A 72 2.88 -10.86 -3.07
C PHE A 72 1.36 -11.01 -3.09
N THR A 73 0.86 -12.02 -2.40
CA THR A 73 -0.58 -12.21 -2.21
C THR A 73 -1.09 -11.25 -1.16
N CYS A 74 -2.00 -10.37 -1.57
CA CYS A 74 -2.62 -9.37 -0.72
C CYS A 74 -4.04 -9.80 -0.37
N VAL A 75 -4.43 -9.62 0.90
CA VAL A 75 -5.77 -9.86 1.41
C VAL A 75 -6.32 -8.51 1.83
N GLU A 76 -7.25 -7.99 1.04
CA GLU A 76 -7.96 -6.78 1.40
C GLU A 76 -8.92 -7.10 2.56
N ALA A 77 -9.06 -6.18 3.51
CA ALA A 77 -10.15 -6.28 4.46
C ALA A 77 -11.44 -6.25 3.64
N ALA A 78 -12.33 -7.21 3.82
CA ALA A 78 -13.63 -7.19 3.15
C ALA A 78 -14.35 -5.88 3.52
N ALA A 79 -14.24 -4.87 2.65
CA ALA A 79 -15.11 -3.72 2.68
C ALA A 79 -16.49 -4.20 2.20
N PRO A 80 -17.60 -3.72 2.78
CA PRO A 80 -18.90 -3.89 2.14
C PRO A 80 -18.82 -3.34 0.69
N ALA A 81 -19.46 -4.06 -0.23
CA ALA A 81 -19.49 -3.90 -1.69
C ALA A 81 -19.17 -2.51 -2.29
N PRO A 82 -18.58 -2.45 -3.50
CA PRO A 82 -18.08 -1.22 -4.11
C PRO A 82 -19.23 -0.25 -4.41
N ALA A 83 -19.21 0.92 -3.80
CA ALA A 83 -20.02 2.05 -4.26
C ALA A 83 -19.21 2.85 -5.29
N GLY A 84 -19.52 2.62 -6.56
CA GLY A 84 -19.54 3.64 -7.60
C GLY A 84 -18.20 4.21 -8.06
N ALA A 85 -17.84 3.86 -9.29
CA ALA A 85 -16.95 4.64 -10.13
C ALA A 85 -17.31 6.13 -10.11
N VAL A 86 -16.30 6.99 -9.96
CA VAL A 86 -16.28 8.27 -10.69
C VAL A 86 -14.91 8.43 -11.32
N ASP A 87 -14.90 8.12 -12.61
CA ASP A 87 -14.03 8.71 -13.60
C ASP A 87 -14.07 10.23 -13.44
N GLY A 88 -12.90 10.84 -13.33
CA GLY A 88 -12.73 12.26 -13.07
C GLY A 88 -11.58 12.82 -13.88
N SER A 89 -11.51 12.49 -15.17
CA SER A 89 -10.85 13.39 -16.12
C SER A 89 -11.77 14.57 -16.35
N VAL A 90 -11.50 15.71 -15.71
CA VAL A 90 -11.89 17.00 -16.27
C VAL A 90 -10.62 17.80 -16.53
N SER A 91 -10.37 17.98 -17.82
CA SER A 91 -9.37 18.85 -18.41
C SER A 91 -9.47 20.27 -17.84
N ALA A 92 -8.30 20.91 -17.72
CA ALA A 92 -8.18 22.33 -17.50
C ALA A 92 -8.69 23.10 -18.73
N GLU A 93 -9.68 23.99 -18.54
CA GLU A 93 -9.99 25.09 -19.46
C GLU A 93 -10.40 26.33 -18.64
N GLY A 94 -10.02 27.50 -19.17
CA GLY A 94 -9.71 28.71 -18.43
C GLY A 94 -10.88 29.50 -17.85
N TYR A 95 -10.56 30.28 -16.82
CA TYR A 95 -11.35 31.43 -16.40
C TYR A 95 -10.78 32.68 -17.09
N GLU A 96 -11.13 32.83 -18.37
CA GLU A 96 -11.08 34.13 -19.05
C GLU A 96 -12.39 34.87 -18.79
N GLY A 97 -12.30 36.17 -18.50
CA GLY A 97 -13.27 36.91 -17.70
C GLY A 97 -14.61 37.26 -18.34
N LEU A 98 -15.50 37.83 -17.52
CA LEU A 98 -16.49 38.81 -17.98
C LEU A 98 -17.07 39.63 -16.80
N ARG A 99 -17.07 40.95 -17.02
CA ARG A 99 -17.79 42.05 -16.34
C ARG A 99 -17.19 42.64 -15.07
#